data_AF-A0A1S4EPM1-F1
#
_entry.id   AF-A0A1S4EPM1-F1
#
_cell.length_a   1.000
_cell.length_b   1.000
_cell.length_c   1.000
_cell.angle_alpha   90.00
_cell.angle_beta   90.00
_cell.angle_gamma   90.00
#
_symmetry.space_group_name_H-M   'P 1'
#
loop_
_entity.id
_entity.type
_entity.pdbx_description
1 polymer ?
#
loop_
_entity_poly.entity_id
_entity_poly.type
_entity_poly.pdbx_seq_one_letter_code
_entity_poly.pdbx_strand_id
1 'polypeptide(L)'
;MMVGQLLLLVDIILNVHIKSIHSTIHYNIGVLMASKLDSPFDLERCAPAVDLALEDVNEKLLSPHNVKLHKVQASYPSCSGAVAPGLQKARYLIEPLMPDRYFRRKSNDSNCSLLGAHVYTNVGIYKGSRVAIKKVVKKKVDVNKKLLWEIKQVRDVTHENTVRFVGACIEYPCVLILTEYCPKGSLKDVLQNEQLKLDWNFRMCLIHDIVKGMTYLHSSELGVHGKLRSSNCLIDGRFVVKISDFGLNILTTPSEITKDSNYYNKLLWVAPELLPVTVIPGSPATQKGDVYSFSIILEEIVVRGGPYEVAKQFLSTEEILKRVQEREFPPFRPDVSGADCPHDIKLLMDKCWLDSPEDRPTFETIKSDIRTIMKGYCENLMDDLLRRMEQYANNLEVLVEEKTEQLSQEKRRSEELLYQVLPRPVAQQLMAGDMVQPEQFECVTVYFSDIVGFTSLCAQSSPMQVVNLLNDLYSTFDRVIGAYDVYKVETIGDAYMVVSGLPERNGDNHAREISRMALAILEAVQSFSIQHKPDAQLKVRIGIHSDGDKFLSD
;
A
#
# COMPACT_ATOMS: atom_id res chain seq x y z
N MET A 1 12.14 6.30 -33.57
CA MET A 1 11.23 5.98 -32.44
C MET A 1 9.80 6.51 -32.62
N MET A 2 9.55 7.65 -33.29
CA MET A 2 8.18 8.18 -33.47
C MET A 2 7.30 7.44 -34.51
N VAL A 3 7.86 6.82 -35.55
CA VAL A 3 7.06 6.02 -36.51
C VAL A 3 6.58 4.71 -35.89
N GLY A 4 7.34 4.15 -34.93
CA GLY A 4 6.94 2.95 -34.18
C GLY A 4 5.83 3.23 -33.16
N GLN A 5 5.68 4.46 -32.69
CA GLN A 5 4.61 4.85 -31.77
C GLN A 5 3.31 5.24 -32.50
N LEU A 6 3.36 5.62 -33.78
CA LEU A 6 2.15 5.78 -34.60
C LEU A 6 1.50 4.43 -34.97
N LEU A 7 2.31 3.39 -35.21
CA LEU A 7 1.82 2.04 -35.50
C LEU A 7 1.15 1.36 -34.29
N LEU A 8 1.50 1.75 -33.06
CA LEU A 8 0.92 1.21 -31.83
C LEU A 8 -0.51 1.73 -31.53
N LEU A 9 -0.98 2.74 -32.28
CA LEU A 9 -2.33 3.30 -32.15
C LEU A 9 -3.35 2.71 -33.13
N VAL A 10 -2.96 1.74 -33.96
CA VAL A 10 -3.88 0.99 -34.82
C VAL A 10 -4.39 -0.30 -34.16
N ASP A 11 -3.82 -0.72 -33.03
CA ASP A 11 -4.20 -1.97 -32.35
C ASP A 11 -5.31 -1.86 -31.29
N ILE A 12 -5.96 -0.70 -31.17
CA ILE A 12 -7.08 -0.52 -30.24
C ILE A 12 -8.22 0.20 -30.97
N ILE A 13 -9.08 -0.60 -31.61
CA ILE A 13 -10.54 -0.45 -31.85
C ILE A 13 -10.86 -1.23 -33.14
N LEU A 14 -10.77 -2.56 -33.08
CA LEU A 14 -11.49 -3.44 -34.02
C LEU A 14 -11.98 -4.67 -33.24
N ASN A 15 -12.79 -4.41 -32.22
CA ASN A 15 -13.67 -5.41 -31.63
C ASN A 15 -15.12 -4.95 -31.83
N VAL A 16 -15.52 -4.85 -33.10
CA VAL A 16 -16.92 -4.69 -33.48
C VAL A 16 -17.21 -5.72 -34.57
N HIS A 17 -18.11 -6.66 -34.26
CA HIS A 17 -18.71 -7.55 -35.24
C HIS A 17 -19.30 -6.75 -36.41
N ILE A 18 -18.80 -6.94 -37.63
CA ILE A 18 -19.44 -6.41 -38.84
C ILE A 18 -20.03 -7.58 -39.63
N LYS A 19 -21.36 -7.63 -39.65
CA LYS A 19 -22.15 -8.37 -40.65
C LYS A 19 -22.64 -7.37 -41.72
N SER A 20 -22.63 -7.83 -42.98
CA SER A 20 -23.25 -7.23 -44.19
C SER A 20 -22.47 -6.06 -44.84
N ILE A 21 -21.82 -6.22 -46.00
CA ILE A 21 -22.30 -6.29 -47.41
C ILE A 21 -22.86 -4.94 -47.94
N HIS A 22 -22.06 -4.32 -48.84
CA HIS A 22 -22.40 -3.37 -49.92
C HIS A 22 -22.56 -1.86 -49.63
N SER A 23 -21.82 -1.27 -48.69
CA SER A 23 -21.57 0.19 -48.70
C SER A 23 -20.20 0.54 -48.12
N THR A 24 -19.53 1.56 -48.68
CA THR A 24 -18.29 2.11 -48.12
C THR A 24 -18.64 2.80 -46.80
N ILE A 25 -17.98 2.41 -45.72
CA ILE A 25 -18.25 2.94 -44.38
C ILE A 25 -17.29 4.10 -44.11
N HIS A 26 -17.85 5.30 -43.91
CA HIS A 26 -17.09 6.51 -43.62
C HIS A 26 -17.02 6.73 -42.11
N TYR A 27 -15.80 6.86 -41.58
CA TYR A 27 -15.58 7.20 -40.17
C TYR A 27 -14.91 8.56 -40.06
N ASN A 28 -15.49 9.38 -39.19
CA ASN A 28 -14.97 10.67 -38.81
C ASN A 28 -14.01 10.47 -37.62
N ILE A 29 -12.75 10.85 -37.76
CA ILE A 29 -11.75 10.68 -36.69
C ILE A 29 -11.24 12.05 -36.23
N GLY A 30 -11.19 12.23 -34.91
CA GLY A 30 -10.45 13.30 -34.26
C GLY A 30 -9.03 12.82 -33.92
N VAL A 31 -8.02 13.65 -34.17
CA VAL A 31 -6.63 13.34 -33.85
C VAL A 31 -6.34 13.80 -32.42
N LEU A 32 -6.19 12.84 -31.51
CA LEU A 32 -5.73 13.10 -30.13
C LEU A 32 -4.20 13.10 -30.12
N MET A 33 -3.61 14.28 -29.98
CA MET A 33 -2.17 14.42 -29.77
C MET A 33 -1.82 13.96 -28.36
N ALA A 34 -0.67 13.29 -28.20
CA ALA A 34 -0.15 12.93 -26.88
C ALA A 34 0.00 14.18 -26.00
N SER A 35 -0.15 13.99 -24.69
CA SER A 35 -0.57 14.95 -23.66
C SER A 35 0.37 16.13 -23.34
N LYS A 36 0.97 16.80 -24.33
CA LYS A 36 1.84 17.99 -24.12
C LYS A 36 1.78 19.03 -25.27
N LEU A 37 0.68 19.12 -26.03
CA LEU A 37 0.47 20.17 -27.02
C LEU A 37 -0.82 20.93 -26.69
N ASP A 38 -0.70 21.93 -25.82
CA ASP A 38 -1.84 22.72 -25.33
C ASP A 38 -1.98 24.08 -26.06
N SER A 39 -1.22 24.34 -27.14
CA SER A 39 -1.31 25.61 -27.89
C SER A 39 -2.12 25.47 -29.20
N PRO A 40 -3.06 26.38 -29.48
CA PRO A 40 -3.76 26.45 -30.77
C PRO A 40 -2.83 26.60 -31.98
N PHE A 41 -1.61 27.12 -31.77
CA PHE A 41 -0.59 27.29 -32.81
C PHE A 41 0.11 25.98 -33.20
N ASP A 42 0.07 24.95 -32.35
CA ASP A 42 0.73 23.65 -32.58
C ASP A 42 -0.01 22.78 -33.60
N LEU A 43 -1.31 23.04 -33.77
CA LEU A 43 -2.23 22.28 -34.60
C LEU A 43 -2.21 22.68 -36.08
N GLU A 44 -1.97 23.96 -36.40
CA GLU A 44 -1.85 24.43 -37.79
C GLU A 44 -0.56 23.96 -38.45
N ARG A 45 0.54 23.83 -37.69
CA ARG A 45 1.85 23.43 -38.25
C ARG A 45 1.99 21.93 -38.49
N CYS A 46 1.32 21.09 -37.71
CA CYS A 46 1.37 19.63 -37.85
C CYS A 46 0.30 19.08 -38.82
N ALA A 47 -0.69 19.89 -39.19
CA ALA A 47 -1.79 19.48 -40.08
C ALA A 47 -1.33 18.82 -41.39
N PRO A 48 -0.31 19.33 -42.11
CA PRO A 48 0.10 18.73 -43.38
C PRO A 48 0.69 17.31 -43.23
N ALA A 49 1.42 17.04 -42.14
CA ALA A 49 2.02 15.73 -41.89
C ALA A 49 0.96 14.69 -41.48
N VAL A 50 -0.04 15.13 -40.71
CA VAL A 50 -1.20 14.31 -40.34
C VAL A 50 -2.06 13.99 -41.56
N ASP A 51 -2.24 14.96 -42.47
CA ASP A 51 -3.03 14.77 -43.69
C ASP A 51 -2.36 13.76 -44.64
N LEU A 52 -1.05 13.86 -44.84
CA LEU A 52 -0.26 12.89 -45.62
C LEU A 52 -0.27 11.48 -45.01
N ALA A 53 -0.19 11.37 -43.68
CA ALA A 53 -0.26 10.08 -42.99
C ALA A 53 -1.66 9.45 -43.10
N LEU A 54 -2.72 10.25 -43.03
CA LEU A 54 -4.10 9.78 -43.17
C LEU A 54 -4.39 9.28 -44.59
N GLU A 55 -3.85 9.95 -45.61
CA GLU A 55 -3.92 9.48 -47.00
C GLU A 55 -3.23 8.12 -47.16
N ASP A 56 -2.03 7.96 -46.61
CA ASP A 56 -1.26 6.72 -46.74
C ASP A 56 -1.96 5.54 -46.04
N VAL A 57 -2.58 5.78 -44.88
CA VAL A 57 -3.39 4.78 -44.16
C VAL A 57 -4.66 4.41 -44.92
N ASN A 58 -5.38 5.41 -45.46
CA ASN A 58 -6.58 5.17 -46.25
C ASN A 58 -6.28 4.36 -47.52
N GLU A 59 -5.20 4.68 -48.24
CA GLU A 59 -4.83 3.98 -49.47
C GLU A 59 -4.26 2.59 -49.22
N LYS A 60 -3.33 2.45 -48.27
CA LYS A 60 -2.56 1.19 -48.10
C LYS A 60 -3.21 0.20 -47.16
N LEU A 61 -3.92 0.65 -46.13
CA LEU A 61 -4.45 -0.22 -45.08
C LEU A 61 -5.96 -0.43 -45.15
N LEU A 62 -6.73 0.60 -45.51
CA LEU A 62 -8.19 0.58 -45.36
C LEU A 62 -8.98 0.43 -46.66
N SER A 63 -8.33 0.70 -47.80
CA SER A 63 -8.91 0.47 -49.13
C SER A 63 -9.44 -0.95 -49.38
N PRO A 64 -8.83 -2.05 -48.87
CA PRO A 64 -9.35 -3.40 -49.07
C PRO A 64 -10.58 -3.70 -48.21
N HIS A 65 -10.81 -2.91 -47.16
CA HIS A 65 -11.85 -3.13 -46.16
C HIS A 65 -13.11 -2.26 -46.40
N ASN A 66 -13.15 -1.49 -47.50
CA ASN A 66 -14.24 -0.56 -47.82
C ASN A 66 -14.49 0.47 -46.69
N VAL A 67 -13.42 0.86 -45.98
CA VAL A 67 -13.45 1.86 -44.91
C VAL A 67 -12.68 3.10 -45.36
N LYS A 68 -13.27 4.28 -45.17
CA LYS A 68 -12.59 5.55 -45.46
C LYS A 68 -12.65 6.49 -44.27
N LEU A 69 -11.48 6.97 -43.85
CA LEU A 69 -11.33 7.86 -42.71
C LEU A 69 -11.30 9.31 -43.18
N HIS A 70 -12.11 10.15 -42.55
CA HIS A 70 -12.16 11.58 -42.79
C HIS A 70 -11.76 12.35 -41.52
N LYS A 71 -10.85 13.30 -41.68
CA LYS A 71 -10.49 14.26 -40.62
C LYS A 71 -11.66 15.22 -40.40
N VAL A 72 -12.12 15.36 -39.16
CA VAL A 72 -13.13 16.36 -38.80
C VAL A 72 -12.44 17.63 -38.33
N GLN A 73 -12.69 18.75 -39.02
CA GLN A 73 -12.09 20.05 -38.72
C GLN A 73 -12.75 20.76 -37.52
N ALA A 74 -13.95 20.33 -37.13
CA ALA A 74 -14.74 20.91 -36.05
C ALA A 74 -14.68 20.03 -34.79
N SER A 75 -13.75 20.33 -33.87
CA SER A 75 -13.83 20.15 -32.40
C SER A 75 -12.43 20.21 -31.79
N TYR A 76 -11.86 21.40 -31.66
CA TYR A 76 -10.92 21.66 -30.57
C TYR A 76 -11.69 22.51 -29.56
N PRO A 77 -12.37 21.90 -28.56
CA PRO A 77 -12.72 22.71 -27.40
C PRO A 77 -11.39 23.22 -26.86
N SER A 78 -11.29 24.54 -26.65
CA SER A 78 -10.30 25.06 -25.71
C SER A 78 -10.34 24.16 -24.47
N CYS A 79 -9.21 23.63 -24.03
CA CYS A 79 -9.11 22.85 -22.81
C CYS A 79 -9.31 23.78 -21.60
N SER A 80 -10.52 24.29 -21.46
CA SER A 80 -11.11 24.89 -20.28
C SER A 80 -12.38 24.10 -19.98
N GLY A 81 -12.23 22.83 -19.54
CA GLY A 81 -13.32 22.13 -18.85
C GLY A 81 -13.73 20.72 -19.29
N ALA A 82 -13.01 20.00 -20.16
CA ALA A 82 -13.34 18.59 -20.46
C ALA A 82 -12.18 17.64 -20.15
N VAL A 83 -12.47 16.62 -19.32
CA VAL A 83 -11.51 15.64 -18.79
C VAL A 83 -11.34 14.47 -19.77
N ALA A 84 -10.11 14.21 -20.22
CA ALA A 84 -9.79 13.03 -21.03
C ALA A 84 -9.79 11.74 -20.18
N PRO A 85 -10.32 10.59 -20.66
CA PRO A 85 -10.51 9.37 -19.85
C PRO A 85 -9.24 8.56 -19.52
N GLY A 86 -8.04 9.12 -19.73
CA GLY A 86 -6.75 8.47 -19.46
C GLY A 86 -6.09 8.87 -18.14
N LEU A 87 -6.62 9.87 -17.42
CA LEU A 87 -6.00 10.47 -16.23
C LEU A 87 -6.64 10.04 -14.90
N GLN A 88 -7.45 8.99 -14.89
CA GLN A 88 -8.10 8.48 -13.69
C GLN A 88 -7.19 7.61 -12.80
N LYS A 89 -5.91 7.44 -13.16
CA LYS A 89 -4.93 6.64 -12.40
C LYS A 89 -3.84 7.43 -11.67
N ALA A 90 -3.74 8.74 -11.83
CA ALA A 90 -2.73 9.58 -11.16
C ALA A 90 -3.30 10.60 -10.17
N ARG A 91 -4.62 10.58 -9.92
CA ARG A 91 -5.29 11.47 -8.96
C ARG A 91 -5.45 10.87 -7.55
N TYR A 92 -4.84 9.71 -7.29
CA TYR A 92 -4.90 9.03 -5.99
C TYR A 92 -3.75 9.36 -5.03
N LEU A 93 -2.91 10.36 -5.32
CA LEU A 93 -1.71 10.58 -4.52
C LEU A 93 -1.59 11.89 -3.73
N ILE A 94 -2.37 12.94 -3.94
CA ILE A 94 -2.28 14.14 -3.08
C ILE A 94 -3.64 14.85 -3.01
N GLU A 95 -4.32 14.82 -1.85
CA GLU A 95 -5.27 15.86 -1.44
C GLU A 95 -5.19 16.13 0.08
N PRO A 96 -5.49 17.36 0.53
CA PRO A 96 -5.00 17.97 1.76
C PRO A 96 -5.84 17.69 3.02
N LEU A 97 -5.27 18.07 4.16
CA LEU A 97 -5.81 17.95 5.52
C LEU A 97 -7.12 18.72 5.76
N MET A 98 -8.14 17.97 6.25
CA MET A 98 -9.27 18.32 7.15
C MET A 98 -10.48 19.10 6.62
N PRO A 99 -11.69 18.98 7.25
CA PRO A 99 -12.32 17.87 7.97
C PRO A 99 -13.69 17.49 7.35
N ASP A 100 -14.39 16.52 7.96
CA ASP A 100 -15.75 16.05 7.62
C ASP A 100 -15.91 15.13 6.39
N ARG A 101 -15.74 13.83 6.64
CA ARG A 101 -16.60 12.70 6.18
C ARG A 101 -15.85 11.38 6.38
N TYR A 102 -15.89 10.84 7.60
CA TYR A 102 -15.38 9.50 7.86
C TYR A 102 -16.50 8.48 8.08
N PHE A 103 -16.28 7.30 7.49
CA PHE A 103 -16.97 6.03 7.64
C PHE A 103 -18.17 5.76 6.73
N ARG A 104 -17.87 5.48 5.46
CA ARG A 104 -18.61 4.50 4.67
C ARG A 104 -17.70 3.34 4.28
N ARG A 105 -18.10 2.11 4.65
CA ARG A 105 -17.50 0.84 4.21
C ARG A 105 -17.35 0.85 2.69
N LYS A 106 -16.11 0.75 2.18
CA LYS A 106 -15.80 0.04 0.94
C LYS A 106 -14.43 -0.62 1.06
N SER A 107 -14.46 -1.94 0.92
CA SER A 107 -13.35 -2.81 0.58
C SER A 107 -12.76 -2.42 -0.79
N ASN A 108 -11.45 -2.60 -0.93
CA ASN A 108 -10.60 -2.38 -2.10
C ASN A 108 -10.29 -0.91 -2.41
N ASP A 109 -9.19 -0.41 -1.82
CA ASP A 109 -8.22 0.42 -2.54
C ASP A 109 -6.81 0.13 -2.01
N SER A 110 -6.05 -0.50 -2.88
CA SER A 110 -4.62 -0.74 -2.82
C SER A 110 -3.88 0.55 -3.13
N ASN A 111 -3.41 1.26 -2.10
CA ASN A 111 -2.30 2.23 -2.19
C ASN A 111 -1.74 2.58 -0.80
N CYS A 112 -1.44 1.54 -0.02
CA CYS A 112 -0.44 1.60 1.04
C CYS A 112 0.30 0.26 1.07
N SER A 113 0.93 -0.09 -0.06
CA SER A 113 1.88 -1.20 -0.14
C SER A 113 3.26 -0.72 0.33
N LEU A 114 3.34 -0.35 1.62
CA LEU A 114 4.60 -0.47 2.35
C LEU A 114 4.57 -1.85 3.01
N LEU A 115 5.34 -2.76 2.41
CA LEU A 115 5.63 -4.14 2.85
C LEU A 115 4.46 -5.12 2.72
N GLY A 116 4.72 -6.27 2.10
CA GLY A 116 3.87 -7.46 2.12
C GLY A 116 3.75 -8.11 3.51
N ALA A 117 3.70 -7.31 4.58
CA ALA A 117 3.38 -7.76 5.93
C ALA A 117 1.85 -7.84 6.04
N HIS A 118 1.32 -9.05 6.24
CA HIS A 118 -0.09 -9.25 6.50
C HIS A 118 -0.51 -8.44 7.74
N VAL A 119 -1.42 -7.47 7.56
CA VAL A 119 -1.89 -6.61 8.64
C VAL A 119 -3.15 -7.23 9.25
N TYR A 120 -3.03 -7.76 10.47
CA TYR A 120 -4.10 -8.52 11.13
C TYR A 120 -5.20 -7.64 11.77
N THR A 121 -4.95 -6.34 11.95
CA THR A 121 -5.90 -5.42 12.58
C THR A 121 -5.66 -3.97 12.16
N ASN A 122 -6.55 -3.05 12.52
CA ASN A 122 -6.32 -1.64 12.26
C ASN A 122 -5.09 -1.17 13.04
N VAL A 123 -4.13 -0.56 12.35
CA VAL A 123 -2.89 -0.05 12.93
C VAL A 123 -2.79 1.46 12.74
N GLY A 124 -2.07 2.10 13.65
CA GLY A 124 -1.68 3.50 13.51
C GLY A 124 -0.31 3.78 14.11
N ILE A 125 0.15 5.02 13.99
CA ILE A 125 1.39 5.49 14.59
C ILE A 125 1.01 6.46 15.72
N TYR A 126 1.48 6.19 16.94
CA TYR A 126 1.30 7.04 18.10
C TYR A 126 2.66 7.32 18.75
N LYS A 127 3.06 8.60 18.80
CA LYS A 127 4.38 9.04 19.31
C LYS A 127 5.55 8.25 18.69
N GLY A 128 5.52 8.07 17.37
CA GLY A 128 6.54 7.32 16.63
C GLY A 128 6.48 5.80 16.78
N SER A 129 5.58 5.25 17.61
CA SER A 129 5.42 3.80 17.81
C SER A 129 4.20 3.27 17.07
N ARG A 130 4.33 2.09 16.45
CA ARG A 130 3.19 1.38 15.84
C ARG A 130 2.27 0.82 16.91
N VAL A 131 0.97 1.07 16.78
CA VAL A 131 -0.07 0.66 17.74
C VAL A 131 -1.22 -0.05 17.04
N ALA A 132 -1.85 -0.99 17.73
CA ALA A 132 -3.11 -1.60 17.33
C ALA A 132 -4.28 -0.74 17.81
N ILE A 133 -5.22 -0.45 16.92
CA ILE A 133 -6.38 0.41 17.16
C ILE A 133 -7.65 -0.42 17.11
N LYS A 134 -8.25 -0.68 18.27
CA LYS A 134 -9.54 -1.37 18.36
C LYS A 134 -10.67 -0.35 18.46
N LYS A 135 -11.54 -0.33 17.44
CA LYS A 135 -12.77 0.47 17.45
C LYS A 135 -13.83 -0.23 18.29
N VAL A 136 -14.37 0.49 19.27
CA VAL A 136 -15.44 0.02 20.14
C VAL A 136 -16.76 0.64 19.65
N VAL A 137 -17.75 -0.21 19.40
CA VAL A 137 -19.09 0.24 19.00
C VAL A 137 -19.89 0.58 20.24
N LYS A 138 -19.83 1.84 20.67
CA LYS A 138 -20.56 2.33 21.84
C LYS A 138 -21.10 3.73 21.58
N LYS A 139 -22.42 3.91 21.75
CA LYS A 139 -23.14 5.16 21.41
C LYS A 139 -22.74 6.34 22.29
N LYS A 140 -22.57 6.09 23.59
CA LYS A 140 -22.16 7.09 24.59
C LYS A 140 -21.31 6.42 25.66
N VAL A 141 -20.22 7.08 26.06
CA VAL A 141 -19.39 6.67 27.18
C VAL A 141 -19.26 7.85 28.12
N ASP A 142 -19.88 7.73 29.29
CA ASP A 142 -19.72 8.72 30.35
C ASP A 142 -18.42 8.42 31.13
N VAL A 143 -17.50 9.38 31.14
CA VAL A 143 -16.26 9.26 31.92
C VAL A 143 -16.59 9.45 33.40
N ASN A 144 -16.50 8.36 34.16
CA ASN A 144 -16.74 8.34 35.60
C ASN A 144 -15.56 7.71 36.35
N LYS A 145 -15.57 7.82 37.68
CA LYS A 145 -14.49 7.28 38.54
C LYS A 145 -14.27 5.78 38.32
N LYS A 146 -15.32 5.01 38.04
CA LYS A 146 -15.24 3.57 37.80
C LYS A 146 -14.50 3.25 36.50
N LEU A 147 -14.79 3.98 35.42
CA LEU A 147 -14.08 3.84 34.15
C LEU A 147 -12.61 4.25 34.26
N LEU A 148 -12.33 5.37 34.92
CA LEU A 148 -10.95 5.82 35.16
C LEU A 148 -10.16 4.79 35.99
N TRP A 149 -10.83 4.13 36.93
CA TRP A 149 -10.24 3.03 37.70
C TRP A 149 -9.92 1.81 36.82
N GLU A 150 -10.85 1.34 35.99
CA GLU A 150 -10.58 0.23 35.05
C GLU A 150 -9.42 0.54 34.08
N ILE A 151 -9.36 1.79 33.58
CA ILE A 151 -8.26 2.24 32.72
C ILE A 151 -6.93 2.23 33.48
N LYS A 152 -6.92 2.70 34.73
CA LYS A 152 -5.72 2.68 35.59
C LYS A 152 -5.24 1.25 35.80
N GLN A 153 -6.13 0.33 36.18
CA GLN A 153 -5.78 -1.07 36.41
C GLN A 153 -5.12 -1.70 35.18
N VAL A 154 -5.72 -1.50 33.99
CA VAL A 154 -5.20 -2.05 32.73
C VAL A 154 -3.88 -1.39 32.31
N ARG A 155 -3.71 -0.10 32.59
CA ARG A 155 -2.45 0.62 32.31
C ARG A 155 -1.31 0.16 33.21
N ASP A 156 -1.60 -0.18 34.46
CA ASP A 156 -0.59 -0.54 35.45
C ASP A 156 -0.12 -2.02 35.29
N VAL A 157 -0.82 -2.84 34.49
CA VAL A 157 -0.38 -4.18 34.05
C VAL A 157 0.87 -4.06 33.16
N THR A 158 2.00 -4.58 33.64
CA THR A 158 3.27 -4.57 32.91
C THR A 158 3.98 -5.92 33.07
N HIS A 159 3.94 -6.75 32.02
CA HIS A 159 4.59 -8.06 31.99
C HIS A 159 4.95 -8.45 30.54
N GLU A 160 5.98 -9.30 30.36
CA GLU A 160 6.46 -9.72 29.04
C GLU A 160 5.38 -10.40 28.19
N ASN A 161 4.53 -11.23 28.82
CA ASN A 161 3.42 -11.96 28.20
C ASN A 161 2.06 -11.25 28.34
N THR A 162 2.03 -9.93 28.52
CA THR A 162 0.78 -9.14 28.46
C THR A 162 0.91 -8.02 27.47
N VAL A 163 -0.14 -7.79 26.68
CA VAL A 163 -0.17 -6.68 25.73
C VAL A 163 -0.24 -5.36 26.49
N ARG A 164 0.74 -4.49 26.24
CA ARG A 164 0.82 -3.17 26.84
C ARG A 164 -0.31 -2.27 26.33
N PHE A 165 -1.10 -1.77 27.27
CA PHE A 165 -2.08 -0.73 27.01
C PHE A 165 -1.38 0.62 26.77
N VAL A 166 -1.73 1.29 25.67
CA VAL A 166 -1.17 2.60 25.31
C VAL A 166 -2.11 3.73 25.71
N GLY A 167 -3.41 3.55 25.50
CA GLY A 167 -4.41 4.56 25.83
C GLY A 167 -5.79 4.24 25.26
N ALA A 168 -6.73 5.14 25.51
CA ALA A 168 -8.06 5.10 24.90
C ALA A 168 -8.48 6.49 24.45
N CYS A 169 -9.10 6.59 23.28
CA CYS A 169 -9.83 7.78 22.84
C CYS A 169 -11.32 7.56 23.13
N ILE A 170 -11.94 8.48 23.85
CA ILE A 170 -13.34 8.38 24.31
C ILE A 170 -14.15 9.57 23.76
N GLU A 171 -13.80 10.03 22.56
CA GLU A 171 -14.47 11.15 21.91
C GLU A 171 -15.65 10.65 21.07
N TYR A 172 -16.81 11.29 21.21
CA TYR A 172 -17.98 10.94 20.40
C TYR A 172 -17.74 11.31 18.92
N PRO A 173 -18.06 10.46 17.92
CA PRO A 173 -18.76 9.17 18.00
C PRO A 173 -17.82 7.94 17.99
N CYS A 174 -16.52 8.11 18.25
CA CYS A 174 -15.50 7.07 18.09
C CYS A 174 -14.77 6.75 19.40
N VAL A 175 -15.14 5.63 20.03
CA VAL A 175 -14.37 5.06 21.13
C VAL A 175 -13.28 4.13 20.56
N LEU A 176 -12.02 4.44 20.82
CA LEU A 176 -10.86 3.68 20.36
C LEU A 176 -10.03 3.20 21.55
N ILE A 177 -9.54 1.97 21.48
CA ILE A 177 -8.56 1.41 22.42
C ILE A 177 -7.25 1.21 21.67
N LEU A 178 -6.17 1.77 22.22
CA LEU A 178 -4.83 1.71 21.66
C LEU A 178 -3.97 0.76 22.51
N THR A 179 -3.38 -0.23 21.85
CA THR A 179 -2.46 -1.21 22.46
C THR A 179 -1.20 -1.34 21.62
N GLU A 180 -0.15 -1.95 22.16
CA GLU A 180 1.00 -2.31 21.32
C GLU A 180 0.59 -3.23 20.16
N TYR A 181 1.20 -3.04 19.00
CA TYR A 181 0.92 -3.89 17.84
C TYR A 181 1.75 -5.17 17.87
N CYS A 182 1.08 -6.32 17.77
CA CYS A 182 1.69 -7.64 17.66
C CYS A 182 1.70 -8.09 16.18
N PRO A 183 2.86 -8.06 15.49
CA PRO A 183 2.91 -8.20 14.03
C PRO A 183 2.64 -9.59 13.49
N LYS A 184 2.64 -10.65 14.33
CA LYS A 184 2.35 -12.02 13.90
C LYS A 184 0.87 -12.40 14.08
N GLY A 185 0.03 -11.45 14.49
CA GLY A 185 -1.39 -11.67 14.70
C GLY A 185 -1.68 -12.40 16.01
N SER A 186 -2.79 -13.13 16.04
CA SER A 186 -3.20 -13.95 17.17
C SER A 186 -2.71 -15.40 17.05
N LEU A 187 -2.77 -16.15 18.15
CA LEU A 187 -2.51 -17.58 18.16
C LEU A 187 -3.42 -18.31 17.16
N LYS A 188 -4.68 -17.89 17.05
CA LYS A 188 -5.59 -18.43 16.02
C LYS A 188 -5.01 -18.28 14.61
N ASP A 189 -4.46 -17.11 14.28
CA ASP A 189 -3.88 -16.84 12.96
C ASP A 189 -2.62 -17.68 12.70
N VAL A 190 -1.81 -17.90 13.75
CA VAL A 190 -0.60 -18.75 13.68
C VAL A 190 -0.96 -20.23 13.52
N LEU A 191 -1.99 -20.73 14.21
CA LEU A 191 -2.44 -22.11 14.07
C LEU A 191 -2.96 -22.40 12.65
N GLN A 192 -3.69 -21.45 12.07
CA GLN A 192 -4.24 -21.54 10.70
C GLN A 192 -3.18 -21.41 9.60
N ASN A 193 -1.99 -20.91 9.91
CA ASN A 193 -0.92 -20.75 8.92
C ASN A 193 -0.18 -22.07 8.68
N GLU A 194 -0.59 -22.84 7.68
CA GLU A 194 0.01 -24.14 7.31
C GLU A 194 1.52 -24.07 6.99
N GLN A 195 2.04 -22.91 6.56
CA GLN A 195 3.46 -22.75 6.22
C GLN A 195 4.37 -22.80 7.45
N LEU A 196 3.85 -22.48 8.63
CA LEU A 196 4.60 -22.56 9.88
C LEU A 196 4.67 -24.01 10.36
N LYS A 197 5.88 -24.53 10.60
CA LYS A 197 6.03 -25.84 11.24
C LYS A 197 5.94 -25.69 12.76
N LEU A 198 4.82 -26.08 13.34
CA LEU A 198 4.59 -26.06 14.78
C LEU A 198 4.95 -27.43 15.37
N ASP A 199 6.23 -27.66 15.64
CA ASP A 199 6.67 -28.83 16.40
C ASP A 199 6.32 -28.69 17.89
N TRP A 200 6.43 -29.77 18.66
CA TRP A 200 6.02 -29.77 20.07
C TRP A 200 6.83 -28.81 20.93
N ASN A 201 8.10 -28.61 20.59
CA ASN A 201 8.98 -27.65 21.23
C ASN A 201 8.43 -26.22 21.13
N PHE A 202 8.04 -25.83 19.92
CA PHE A 202 7.46 -24.51 19.70
C PHE A 202 6.06 -24.39 20.33
N ARG A 203 5.21 -25.43 20.25
CA ARG A 203 3.92 -25.47 20.94
C ARG A 203 4.05 -25.28 22.45
N MET A 204 5.03 -25.94 23.08
CA MET A 204 5.30 -25.79 24.51
C MET A 204 5.71 -24.38 24.88
N CYS A 205 6.45 -23.66 24.02
CA CYS A 205 6.77 -22.25 24.24
C CYS A 205 5.51 -21.38 24.28
N LEU A 206 4.62 -21.57 23.29
CA LEU A 206 3.35 -20.84 23.24
C LEU A 206 2.49 -21.12 24.49
N ILE A 207 2.39 -22.40 24.89
CA ILE A 207 1.67 -22.81 26.09
C ILE A 207 2.26 -22.15 27.34
N HIS A 208 3.58 -22.21 27.51
CA HIS A 208 4.28 -21.65 28.65
C HIS A 208 4.11 -20.12 28.77
N ASP A 209 4.18 -19.40 27.65
CA ASP A 209 3.96 -17.96 27.61
C ASP A 209 2.53 -17.57 28.01
N ILE A 210 1.52 -18.33 27.56
CA ILE A 210 0.12 -18.12 27.97
C ILE A 210 -0.02 -18.28 29.48
N VAL A 211 0.55 -19.35 30.03
CA VAL A 211 0.48 -19.63 31.47
C VAL A 211 1.19 -18.58 32.30
N LYS A 212 2.37 -18.11 31.89
CA LYS A 212 3.06 -16.98 32.54
C LYS A 212 2.20 -15.72 32.55
N GLY A 213 1.64 -15.34 31.40
CA GLY A 213 0.79 -14.16 31.27
C GLY A 213 -0.46 -14.24 32.16
N MET A 214 -1.14 -15.38 32.16
CA MET A 214 -2.34 -15.60 32.98
C MET A 214 -2.04 -15.68 34.48
N THR A 215 -0.92 -16.29 34.87
CA THR A 215 -0.44 -16.29 36.26
C THR A 215 -0.26 -14.87 36.77
N TYR A 216 0.41 -14.02 35.99
CA TYR A 216 0.59 -12.61 36.33
C TYR A 216 -0.75 -11.88 36.44
N LEU A 217 -1.64 -12.03 35.46
CA LEU A 217 -2.95 -11.37 35.47
C LEU A 217 -3.82 -11.79 36.67
N HIS A 218 -3.84 -13.07 37.04
CA HIS A 218 -4.58 -13.57 38.20
C HIS A 218 -4.03 -13.04 39.53
N SER A 219 -2.73 -12.75 39.59
CA SER A 219 -2.10 -12.12 40.77
C SER A 219 -2.22 -10.59 40.81
N SER A 220 -2.62 -9.97 39.69
CA SER A 220 -2.76 -8.51 39.57
C SER A 220 -4.10 -8.01 40.13
N GLU A 221 -4.26 -6.67 40.23
CA GLU A 221 -5.53 -6.05 40.64
C GLU A 221 -6.73 -6.35 39.72
N LEU A 222 -6.49 -6.83 38.50
CA LEU A 222 -7.57 -7.29 37.61
C LEU A 222 -8.17 -8.61 38.08
N GLY A 223 -7.34 -9.51 38.61
CA GLY A 223 -7.72 -10.80 39.18
C GLY A 223 -8.25 -11.85 38.19
N VAL A 224 -8.89 -11.46 37.09
CA VAL A 224 -9.55 -12.36 36.11
C VAL A 224 -9.45 -11.76 34.70
N HIS A 225 -9.31 -12.62 33.69
CA HIS A 225 -9.31 -12.21 32.27
C HIS A 225 -10.72 -12.22 31.67
N GLY A 226 -11.47 -13.32 31.84
CA GLY A 226 -12.86 -13.51 31.44
C GLY A 226 -13.10 -13.73 29.95
N LYS A 227 -12.23 -13.21 29.08
CA LYS A 227 -12.33 -13.34 27.62
C LYS A 227 -11.18 -14.18 27.04
N LEU A 228 -10.64 -15.16 27.77
CA LEU A 228 -9.45 -15.90 27.33
C LEU A 228 -9.83 -16.82 26.16
N ARG A 229 -9.11 -16.70 25.03
CA ARG A 229 -9.28 -17.51 23.82
C ARG A 229 -8.08 -17.34 22.90
N SER A 230 -7.89 -18.22 21.92
CA SER A 230 -6.76 -18.16 20.97
C SER A 230 -6.66 -16.82 20.23
N SER A 231 -7.79 -16.22 19.83
CA SER A 231 -7.79 -14.88 19.19
C SER A 231 -7.41 -13.71 20.10
N ASN A 232 -7.40 -13.90 21.43
CA ASN A 232 -6.96 -12.91 22.40
C ASN A 232 -5.55 -13.19 22.95
N CYS A 233 -4.86 -14.21 22.42
CA CYS A 233 -3.44 -14.46 22.64
C CYS A 233 -2.68 -13.92 21.43
N LEU A 234 -2.05 -12.75 21.52
CA LEU A 234 -1.32 -12.13 20.41
C LEU A 234 0.14 -12.56 20.39
N ILE A 235 0.79 -12.48 19.23
CA ILE A 235 2.16 -12.93 19.03
C ILE A 235 3.03 -11.78 18.52
N ASP A 236 4.07 -11.45 19.28
CA ASP A 236 4.97 -10.34 18.95
C ASP A 236 5.97 -10.68 17.83
N GLY A 237 6.85 -9.74 17.48
CA GLY A 237 7.84 -9.94 16.42
C GLY A 237 8.84 -11.07 16.68
N ARG A 238 9.03 -11.45 17.95
CA ARG A 238 9.91 -12.52 18.41
C ARG A 238 9.15 -13.79 18.76
N PHE A 239 7.92 -13.95 18.27
CA PHE A 239 7.07 -15.11 18.55
C PHE A 239 6.75 -15.36 20.04
N VAL A 240 6.82 -14.32 20.87
CA VAL A 240 6.38 -14.40 22.28
C VAL A 240 4.88 -14.19 22.35
N VAL A 241 4.16 -15.04 23.09
CA VAL A 241 2.71 -14.87 23.28
C VAL A 241 2.45 -13.80 24.34
N LYS A 242 1.54 -12.88 24.01
CA LYS A 242 1.05 -11.81 24.86
C LYS A 242 -0.47 -11.87 25.01
N ILE A 243 -0.93 -11.99 26.25
CA ILE A 243 -2.36 -11.97 26.56
C ILE A 243 -2.92 -10.57 26.32
N SER A 244 -4.05 -10.47 25.62
CA SER A 244 -4.68 -9.22 25.18
C SER A 244 -6.16 -9.17 25.55
N ASP A 245 -6.80 -8.01 25.39
CA ASP A 245 -8.25 -7.83 25.58
C ASP A 245 -8.76 -8.08 27.02
N PHE A 246 -7.86 -8.07 28.02
CA PHE A 246 -8.20 -8.10 29.44
C PHE A 246 -8.75 -6.75 29.95
N GLY A 247 -9.62 -6.81 30.95
CA GLY A 247 -10.21 -5.62 31.59
C GLY A 247 -11.07 -4.76 30.65
N LEU A 248 -11.16 -3.47 30.98
CA LEU A 248 -11.95 -2.44 30.28
C LEU A 248 -13.38 -2.90 29.98
N ASN A 249 -14.04 -3.56 30.94
CA ASN A 249 -15.37 -4.13 30.75
C ASN A 249 -16.39 -3.03 30.44
N ILE A 250 -16.25 -1.85 31.04
CA ILE A 250 -17.12 -0.71 30.74
C ILE A 250 -16.99 -0.32 29.27
N LEU A 251 -15.78 -0.23 28.71
CA LEU A 251 -15.61 0.14 27.30
C LEU A 251 -16.03 -0.99 26.38
N THR A 252 -15.64 -2.23 26.68
CA THR A 252 -15.76 -3.37 25.75
C THR A 252 -17.14 -4.04 25.77
N THR A 253 -17.98 -3.77 26.76
CA THR A 253 -19.38 -4.22 26.78
C THR A 253 -20.19 -3.46 25.74
N PRO A 254 -20.81 -4.17 24.76
CA PRO A 254 -21.61 -3.53 23.74
C PRO A 254 -22.90 -2.94 24.33
N SER A 255 -23.39 -1.85 23.73
CA SER A 255 -24.66 -1.23 24.13
C SER A 255 -25.89 -2.09 23.83
N GLU A 256 -25.80 -2.91 22.78
CA GLU A 256 -26.86 -3.81 22.32
C GLU A 256 -26.25 -5.19 22.09
N ILE A 257 -26.95 -6.25 22.49
CA ILE A 257 -26.47 -7.62 22.36
C ILE A 257 -27.21 -8.29 21.20
N THR A 258 -26.46 -8.65 20.16
CA THR A 258 -26.95 -9.47 19.05
C THR A 258 -26.47 -10.89 19.25
N LYS A 259 -27.40 -11.85 19.36
CA LYS A 259 -27.10 -13.28 19.48
C LYS A 259 -26.97 -13.93 18.10
N ASP A 260 -25.95 -13.53 17.35
CA ASP A 260 -25.60 -14.11 16.05
C ASP A 260 -24.60 -15.29 16.20
N SER A 261 -24.17 -15.86 15.08
CA SER A 261 -23.17 -16.93 15.08
C SER A 261 -21.86 -16.53 15.79
N ASN A 262 -21.46 -15.24 15.73
CA ASN A 262 -20.25 -14.76 16.40
C ASN A 262 -20.43 -14.72 17.92
N TYR A 263 -21.63 -14.41 18.42
CA TYR A 263 -21.97 -14.52 19.82
C TYR A 263 -21.78 -15.97 20.33
N TYR A 264 -22.40 -16.95 19.66
CA TYR A 264 -22.32 -18.35 20.08
C TYR A 264 -20.91 -18.92 19.95
N ASN A 265 -20.18 -18.58 18.88
CA ASN A 265 -18.78 -18.99 18.74
C ASN A 265 -17.90 -18.53 19.91
N LYS A 266 -18.11 -17.32 20.44
CA LYS A 266 -17.34 -16.83 21.60
C LYS A 266 -17.63 -17.57 22.89
N LEU A 267 -18.77 -18.29 22.98
CA LEU A 267 -19.13 -19.06 24.17
C LEU A 267 -18.42 -20.42 24.24
N LEU A 268 -17.76 -20.87 23.17
CA LEU A 268 -17.08 -22.18 23.15
C LEU A 268 -15.92 -22.30 24.17
N TRP A 269 -15.35 -21.17 24.60
CA TRP A 269 -14.32 -21.13 25.64
C TRP A 269 -14.89 -20.91 27.05
N VAL A 270 -16.22 -20.71 27.18
CA VAL A 270 -16.86 -20.42 28.46
C VAL A 270 -17.15 -21.72 29.20
N ALA A 271 -16.77 -21.76 30.48
CA ALA A 271 -16.93 -22.93 31.33
C ALA A 271 -18.40 -23.31 31.57
N PRO A 272 -18.71 -24.62 31.77
CA PRO A 272 -20.09 -25.12 31.87
C PRO A 272 -20.90 -24.49 33.00
N GLU A 273 -20.28 -24.09 34.10
CA GLU A 273 -20.92 -23.37 35.21
C GLU A 273 -21.24 -21.90 34.90
N LEU A 274 -20.53 -21.29 33.94
CA LEU A 274 -20.72 -19.90 33.54
C LEU A 274 -21.70 -19.76 32.36
N LEU A 275 -21.83 -20.79 31.51
CA LEU A 275 -22.70 -20.77 30.33
C LEU A 275 -24.15 -20.31 30.63
N PRO A 276 -24.85 -20.83 31.66
CA PRO A 276 -26.25 -20.47 31.92
C PRO A 276 -26.44 -19.00 32.33
N VAL A 277 -25.42 -18.40 32.96
CA VAL A 277 -25.46 -17.04 33.50
C VAL A 277 -24.80 -16.02 32.57
N THR A 278 -24.16 -16.46 31.49
CA THR A 278 -23.45 -15.60 30.55
C THR A 278 -24.43 -14.94 29.57
N VAL A 279 -24.66 -13.64 29.76
CA VAL A 279 -25.44 -12.80 28.83
C VAL A 279 -24.52 -12.07 27.85
N ILE A 280 -23.30 -11.71 28.29
CA ILE A 280 -22.28 -11.06 27.48
C ILE A 280 -21.05 -11.96 27.52
N PRO A 281 -20.49 -12.41 26.38
CA PRO A 281 -19.33 -13.28 26.38
C PRO A 281 -18.17 -12.69 27.20
N GLY A 282 -17.77 -13.44 28.22
CA GLY A 282 -16.76 -13.06 29.21
C GLY A 282 -17.27 -12.32 30.45
N SER A 283 -18.59 -12.31 30.69
CA SER A 283 -19.20 -11.82 31.94
C SER A 283 -20.45 -12.66 32.31
N PRO A 284 -20.55 -13.21 33.54
CA PRO A 284 -19.56 -13.13 34.63
C PRO A 284 -18.29 -13.93 34.34
N ALA A 285 -17.20 -13.61 35.03
CA ALA A 285 -15.91 -14.25 34.84
C ALA A 285 -15.30 -14.66 36.19
N THR A 286 -14.58 -15.77 36.20
CA THR A 286 -13.87 -16.30 37.39
C THR A 286 -12.50 -16.82 36.98
N GLN A 287 -11.56 -16.91 37.92
CA GLN A 287 -10.24 -17.49 37.67
C GLN A 287 -10.34 -18.95 37.17
N LYS A 288 -11.26 -19.73 37.76
CA LYS A 288 -11.51 -21.13 37.33
C LYS A 288 -12.16 -21.21 35.95
N GLY A 289 -12.90 -20.19 35.55
CA GLY A 289 -13.41 -20.06 34.18
C GLY A 289 -12.29 -19.84 33.17
N ASP A 290 -11.31 -18.98 33.49
CA ASP A 290 -10.13 -18.78 32.64
C ASP A 290 -9.30 -20.08 32.49
N VAL A 291 -9.21 -20.90 33.54
CA VAL A 291 -8.52 -22.21 33.48
C VAL A 291 -9.22 -23.17 32.50
N TYR A 292 -10.55 -23.18 32.49
CA TYR A 292 -11.31 -23.94 31.50
C TYR A 292 -11.04 -23.42 30.08
N SER A 293 -11.08 -22.09 29.88
CA SER A 293 -10.79 -21.48 28.58
C SER A 293 -9.38 -21.82 28.08
N PHE A 294 -8.39 -21.89 28.97
CA PHE A 294 -7.03 -22.33 28.65
C PHE A 294 -7.00 -23.78 28.14
N SER A 295 -7.79 -24.68 28.71
CA SER A 295 -7.90 -26.06 28.23
C SER A 295 -8.42 -26.17 26.80
N ILE A 296 -9.36 -25.30 26.41
CA ILE A 296 -9.83 -25.24 25.01
C ILE A 296 -8.71 -24.73 24.10
N ILE A 297 -7.91 -23.76 24.55
CA ILE A 297 -6.73 -23.30 23.80
C ILE A 297 -5.68 -24.42 23.66
N LEU A 298 -5.51 -25.28 24.68
CA LEU A 298 -4.63 -26.46 24.57
C LEU A 298 -5.10 -27.40 23.47
N GLU A 299 -6.40 -27.67 23.36
CA GLU A 299 -6.95 -28.44 22.23
C GLU A 299 -6.65 -27.77 20.90
N GLU A 300 -6.91 -26.46 20.76
CA GLU A 300 -6.60 -25.70 19.54
C GLU A 300 -5.12 -25.85 19.12
N ILE A 301 -4.19 -25.84 20.08
CA ILE A 301 -2.75 -26.03 19.84
C ILE A 301 -2.41 -27.48 19.45
N VAL A 302 -3.04 -28.46 20.08
CA VAL A 302 -2.80 -29.89 19.84
C VAL A 302 -3.29 -30.29 18.45
N VAL A 303 -4.56 -29.96 18.14
CA VAL A 303 -5.22 -30.29 16.87
C VAL A 303 -4.76 -29.37 15.75
N ARG A 304 -4.21 -28.20 16.10
CA ARG A 304 -3.89 -27.11 15.16
C ARG A 304 -5.13 -26.70 14.36
N GLY A 305 -6.20 -26.42 15.10
CA GLY A 305 -7.53 -26.11 14.57
C GLY A 305 -8.26 -25.08 15.43
N GLY A 306 -9.54 -24.85 15.13
CA GLY A 306 -10.43 -24.06 15.98
C GLY A 306 -10.95 -24.85 17.17
N PRO A 307 -11.69 -24.21 18.09
CA PRO A 307 -12.25 -24.89 19.25
C PRO A 307 -13.30 -25.92 18.83
N TYR A 308 -13.22 -27.12 19.39
CA TYR A 308 -14.11 -28.24 19.05
C TYR A 308 -14.07 -28.59 17.56
N GLU A 309 -12.89 -28.50 16.91
CA GLU A 309 -12.74 -28.65 15.46
C GLU A 309 -13.38 -29.96 14.95
N VAL A 310 -13.11 -31.08 15.64
CA VAL A 310 -13.63 -32.40 15.29
C VAL A 310 -15.16 -32.46 15.42
N ALA A 311 -15.71 -31.95 16.52
CA ALA A 311 -17.15 -31.99 16.77
C ALA A 311 -17.93 -31.08 15.82
N LYS A 312 -17.34 -29.95 15.41
CA LYS A 312 -17.93 -29.00 14.46
C LYS A 312 -18.14 -29.56 13.05
N GLN A 313 -17.53 -30.69 12.72
CA GLN A 313 -17.79 -31.40 11.46
C GLN A 313 -19.18 -32.03 11.42
N PHE A 314 -19.79 -32.30 12.58
CA PHE A 314 -21.05 -33.03 12.70
C PHE A 314 -22.14 -32.31 13.52
N LEU A 315 -21.75 -31.31 14.33
CA LEU A 315 -22.65 -30.59 15.24
C LEU A 315 -22.57 -29.08 14.99
N SER A 316 -23.68 -28.38 15.18
CA SER A 316 -23.67 -26.92 15.21
C SER A 316 -23.01 -26.41 16.51
N THR A 317 -22.68 -25.12 16.53
CA THR A 317 -22.11 -24.48 17.72
C THR A 317 -23.10 -24.50 18.88
N GLU A 318 -24.38 -24.28 18.59
CA GLU A 318 -25.47 -24.29 19.55
C GLU A 318 -25.71 -25.68 20.15
N GLU A 319 -25.65 -26.74 19.33
CA GLU A 319 -25.70 -28.13 19.83
C GLU A 319 -24.51 -28.44 20.75
N ILE A 320 -23.30 -28.04 20.36
CA ILE A 320 -22.10 -28.22 21.20
C ILE A 320 -22.30 -27.53 22.55
N LEU A 321 -22.70 -26.26 22.56
CA LEU A 321 -22.92 -25.49 23.79
C LEU A 321 -23.99 -26.12 24.68
N LYS A 322 -25.07 -26.63 24.08
CA LYS A 322 -26.14 -27.32 24.82
C LYS A 322 -25.60 -28.56 25.54
N ARG A 323 -24.82 -29.41 24.86
CA ARG A 323 -24.24 -30.63 25.45
C ARG A 323 -23.23 -30.32 26.56
N VAL A 324 -22.42 -29.28 26.39
CA VAL A 324 -21.50 -28.79 27.45
C VAL A 324 -22.30 -28.29 28.66
N GLN A 325 -23.37 -27.53 28.42
CA GLN A 325 -24.23 -26.99 29.49
C GLN A 325 -24.99 -28.09 30.24
N GLU A 326 -25.41 -29.15 29.56
CA GLU A 326 -26.13 -30.29 30.14
C GLU A 326 -25.26 -31.19 31.03
N ARG A 327 -23.92 -31.04 30.98
CA ARG A 327 -22.95 -31.82 31.79
C ARG A 327 -23.21 -33.32 31.68
N GLU A 328 -23.24 -33.81 30.44
CA GLU A 328 -23.41 -35.22 30.11
C GLU A 328 -22.38 -36.11 30.85
N PHE A 329 -22.64 -37.41 30.96
CA PHE A 329 -21.68 -38.38 31.49
C PHE A 329 -21.34 -39.42 30.42
N PRO A 330 -20.07 -39.48 29.93
CA PRO A 330 -18.94 -38.60 30.27
C PRO A 330 -19.13 -37.14 29.79
N PRO A 331 -18.48 -36.15 30.43
CA PRO A 331 -18.60 -34.75 30.04
C PRO A 331 -18.25 -34.53 28.57
N PHE A 332 -19.10 -33.78 27.85
CA PHE A 332 -18.83 -33.46 26.45
C PHE A 332 -17.65 -32.50 26.36
N ARG A 333 -16.53 -32.97 25.80
CA ARG A 333 -15.27 -32.23 25.65
C ARG A 333 -14.69 -32.41 24.25
N PRO A 334 -13.84 -31.47 23.78
CA PRO A 334 -13.10 -31.64 22.53
C PRO A 334 -12.32 -32.95 22.47
N ASP A 335 -12.36 -33.60 21.31
CA ASP A 335 -11.62 -34.84 21.06
C ASP A 335 -10.25 -34.53 20.43
N VAL A 336 -9.19 -35.02 21.08
CA VAL A 336 -7.80 -34.91 20.61
C VAL A 336 -7.16 -36.26 20.27
N SER A 337 -7.94 -37.35 20.28
CA SER A 337 -7.43 -38.72 20.10
C SER A 337 -6.77 -38.97 18.75
N GLY A 338 -7.16 -38.22 17.71
CA GLY A 338 -6.56 -38.28 16.38
C GLY A 338 -5.28 -37.45 16.20
N ALA A 339 -4.84 -36.71 17.23
CA ALA A 339 -3.67 -35.83 17.17
C ALA A 339 -2.47 -36.41 17.94
N ASP A 340 -1.26 -36.03 17.52
CA ASP A 340 -0.02 -36.34 18.24
C ASP A 340 0.08 -35.48 19.50
N CYS A 341 -0.49 -35.96 20.61
CA CYS A 341 -0.57 -35.26 21.89
C CYS A 341 0.22 -35.99 22.99
N PRO A 342 1.25 -35.35 23.58
CA PRO A 342 1.93 -35.77 24.79
C PRO A 342 0.96 -36.17 25.90
N HIS A 343 1.21 -37.32 26.53
CA HIS A 343 0.37 -37.83 27.59
C HIS A 343 0.22 -36.82 28.75
N ASP A 344 1.31 -36.18 29.15
CA ASP A 344 1.28 -35.21 30.25
C ASP A 344 0.45 -33.95 29.92
N ILE A 345 0.47 -33.51 28.66
CA ILE A 345 -0.34 -32.38 28.20
C ILE A 345 -1.81 -32.77 28.14
N LYS A 346 -2.13 -33.99 27.69
CA LYS A 346 -3.49 -34.52 27.73
C LYS A 346 -4.01 -34.57 29.17
N LEU A 347 -3.23 -35.08 30.12
CA LEU A 347 -3.61 -35.12 31.54
C LEU A 347 -3.82 -33.71 32.12
N LEU A 348 -2.96 -32.76 31.77
CA LEU A 348 -3.11 -31.37 32.20
C LEU A 348 -4.40 -30.75 31.65
N MET A 349 -4.67 -30.95 30.37
CA MET A 349 -5.90 -30.50 29.71
C MET A 349 -7.14 -31.13 30.38
N ASP A 350 -7.11 -32.44 30.63
CA ASP A 350 -8.19 -33.16 31.30
C ASP A 350 -8.52 -32.60 32.70
N LYS A 351 -7.50 -32.18 33.45
CA LYS A 351 -7.69 -31.50 34.75
C LYS A 351 -8.23 -30.07 34.61
N CYS A 352 -7.83 -29.34 33.58
CA CYS A 352 -8.20 -27.92 33.41
C CYS A 352 -9.67 -27.72 33.03
N TRP A 353 -10.31 -28.68 32.37
CA TRP A 353 -11.70 -28.56 31.94
C TRP A 353 -12.71 -29.42 32.70
N LEU A 354 -12.41 -29.85 33.93
CA LEU A 354 -13.38 -30.57 34.77
C LEU A 354 -14.67 -29.75 34.98
N ASP A 355 -15.82 -30.41 35.09
CA ASP A 355 -17.11 -29.71 35.30
C ASP A 355 -17.16 -28.94 36.62
N SER A 356 -16.54 -29.49 37.66
CA SER A 356 -16.40 -28.87 38.97
C SER A 356 -15.28 -27.82 38.94
N PRO A 357 -15.57 -26.53 39.21
CA PRO A 357 -14.55 -25.47 39.17
C PRO A 357 -13.47 -25.62 40.24
N GLU A 358 -13.81 -26.19 41.40
CA GLU A 358 -12.89 -26.35 42.53
C GLU A 358 -11.81 -27.39 42.26
N ASP A 359 -12.14 -28.42 41.47
CA ASP A 359 -11.21 -29.50 41.10
C ASP A 359 -10.20 -29.07 40.02
N ARG A 360 -10.44 -27.93 39.36
CA ARG A 360 -9.50 -27.38 38.37
C ARG A 360 -8.27 -26.79 39.09
N PRO A 361 -7.04 -26.97 38.58
CA PRO A 361 -5.84 -26.36 39.16
C PRO A 361 -5.86 -24.82 39.02
N THR A 362 -5.00 -24.12 39.77
CA THR A 362 -4.74 -22.69 39.54
C THR A 362 -3.64 -22.50 38.50
N PHE A 363 -3.51 -21.33 37.89
CA PHE A 363 -2.41 -21.06 36.95
C PHE A 363 -1.02 -21.20 37.59
N GLU A 364 -0.86 -20.99 38.90
CA GLU A 364 0.42 -21.22 39.58
C GLU A 364 0.76 -22.72 39.66
N THR A 365 -0.23 -23.58 39.90
CA THR A 365 -0.07 -25.04 39.83
C THR A 365 0.25 -25.47 38.39
N ILE A 366 -0.52 -25.00 37.41
CA ILE A 366 -0.31 -25.29 35.98
C ILE A 366 1.08 -24.87 35.53
N LYS A 367 1.58 -23.72 35.97
CA LYS A 367 2.94 -23.23 35.69
C LYS A 367 4.02 -24.16 36.23
N SER A 368 3.80 -24.73 37.41
CA SER A 368 4.71 -25.72 38.01
C SER A 368 4.67 -27.04 37.25
N ASP A 369 3.49 -27.49 36.82
CA ASP A 369 3.30 -28.69 36.01
C ASP A 369 4.00 -28.53 34.65
N ILE A 370 3.76 -27.43 33.92
CA ILE A 370 4.40 -27.15 32.63
C ILE A 370 5.92 -27.10 32.74
N ARG A 371 6.48 -26.47 33.79
CA ARG A 371 7.93 -26.45 34.01
C ARG A 371 8.48 -27.87 34.17
N THR A 372 7.75 -28.76 34.83
CA THR A 372 8.13 -30.15 35.03
C THR A 372 8.07 -30.93 33.71
N ILE A 373 6.98 -30.75 32.94
CA ILE A 373 6.82 -31.35 31.61
C ILE A 373 7.95 -30.88 30.69
N MET A 374 8.25 -29.58 30.66
CA MET A 374 9.35 -29.03 29.86
C MET A 374 10.71 -29.60 30.28
N LYS A 375 10.99 -29.79 31.57
CA LYS A 375 12.25 -30.44 31.98
C LYS A 375 12.38 -31.87 31.43
N GLY A 376 11.28 -32.64 31.45
CA GLY A 376 11.26 -34.00 30.89
C GLY A 376 11.38 -34.04 29.36
N TYR A 377 10.87 -33.04 28.66
CA TYR A 377 10.91 -32.95 27.20
C TYR A 377 12.16 -32.23 26.65
N CYS A 378 12.82 -31.38 27.45
CA CYS A 378 13.57 -30.24 26.92
C CYS A 378 14.74 -29.74 27.82
N GLU A 379 15.55 -30.62 28.43
CA GLU A 379 16.67 -30.21 29.32
C GLU A 379 17.72 -29.27 28.67
N ASN A 380 17.92 -29.34 27.34
CA ASN A 380 18.86 -28.51 26.56
C ASN A 380 18.17 -27.67 25.47
N LEU A 381 16.85 -27.57 25.46
CA LEU A 381 16.11 -27.06 24.32
C LEU A 381 15.96 -25.53 24.33
N MET A 382 15.96 -24.90 25.50
CA MET A 382 15.76 -23.45 25.57
C MET A 382 16.83 -22.71 24.75
N ASP A 383 18.06 -23.21 24.79
CA ASP A 383 19.19 -22.73 23.97
C ASP A 383 19.01 -23.09 22.48
N ASP A 384 18.52 -24.29 22.15
CA ASP A 384 18.26 -24.68 20.75
C ASP A 384 17.09 -23.89 20.13
N LEU A 385 16.07 -23.55 20.93
CA LEU A 385 14.94 -22.71 20.55
C LEU A 385 15.34 -21.24 20.42
N LEU A 386 16.10 -20.70 21.38
CA LEU A 386 16.68 -19.36 21.27
C LEU A 386 17.54 -19.27 20.01
N ARG A 387 18.37 -20.28 19.73
CA ARG A 387 19.18 -20.35 18.52
C ARG A 387 18.34 -20.46 17.24
N ARG A 388 17.26 -21.24 17.23
CA ARG A 388 16.35 -21.33 16.07
C ARG A 388 15.57 -20.04 15.86
N MET A 389 15.13 -19.38 16.93
CA MET A 389 14.43 -18.09 16.87
C MET A 389 15.36 -16.95 16.45
N GLU A 390 16.62 -16.95 16.90
CA GLU A 390 17.67 -16.09 16.37
C GLU A 390 17.91 -16.35 14.88
N GLN A 391 17.98 -17.61 14.45
CA GLN A 391 18.09 -17.94 13.02
C GLN A 391 16.89 -17.42 12.22
N TYR A 392 15.66 -17.54 12.74
CA TYR A 392 14.48 -16.96 12.09
C TYR A 392 14.51 -15.43 12.09
N ALA A 393 14.98 -14.79 13.16
CA ALA A 393 15.15 -13.34 13.24
C ALA A 393 16.21 -12.86 12.22
N ASN A 394 17.36 -13.54 12.16
CA ASN A 394 18.44 -13.24 11.23
C ASN A 394 18.02 -13.46 9.78
N ASN A 395 17.30 -14.55 9.47
CA ASN A 395 16.77 -14.80 8.13
C ASN A 395 15.75 -13.71 7.72
N LEU A 396 14.95 -13.24 8.67
CA LEU A 396 14.00 -12.16 8.42
C LEU A 396 14.72 -10.81 8.26
N GLU A 397 15.79 -10.57 9.01
CA GLU A 397 16.63 -9.38 8.91
C GLU A 397 17.33 -9.32 7.55
N VAL A 398 17.92 -10.44 7.08
CA VAL A 398 18.48 -10.57 5.73
C VAL A 398 17.41 -10.28 4.67
N LEU A 399 16.20 -10.83 4.82
CA LEU A 399 15.12 -10.58 3.87
C LEU A 399 14.64 -9.11 3.90
N VAL A 400 14.62 -8.47 5.07
CA VAL A 400 14.30 -7.05 5.23
C VAL A 400 15.38 -6.20 4.59
N GLU A 401 16.65 -6.56 4.75
CA GLU A 401 17.79 -5.87 4.15
C GLU A 401 17.75 -5.97 2.62
N GLU A 402 17.59 -7.17 2.06
CA GLU A 402 17.41 -7.39 0.62
C GLU A 402 16.22 -6.59 0.05
N LYS A 403 15.09 -6.56 0.76
CA LYS A 403 13.91 -5.79 0.34
C LYS A 403 14.10 -4.29 0.47
N THR A 404 14.84 -3.84 1.48
CA THR A 404 15.19 -2.43 1.66
C THR A 404 16.13 -1.97 0.56
N GLU A 405 17.09 -2.81 0.16
CA GLU A 405 17.95 -2.56 -0.99
C GLU A 405 17.14 -2.48 -2.29
N GLN A 406 16.24 -3.43 -2.55
CA GLN A 406 15.35 -3.41 -3.72
C GLN A 406 14.51 -2.12 -3.77
N LEU A 407 13.93 -1.73 -2.65
CA LEU A 407 13.16 -0.49 -2.54
C LEU A 407 14.04 0.74 -2.81
N SER A 408 15.28 0.75 -2.30
CA SER A 408 16.23 1.84 -2.55
C SER A 408 16.59 1.96 -4.03
N GLN A 409 16.76 0.84 -4.73
CA GLN A 409 17.05 0.79 -6.16
C GLN A 409 15.85 1.27 -6.99
N GLU A 410 14.64 0.82 -6.66
CA GLU A 410 13.43 1.30 -7.33
C GLU A 410 13.19 2.79 -7.09
N LYS A 411 13.41 3.27 -5.85
CA LYS A 411 13.33 4.70 -5.51
C LYS A 411 14.32 5.50 -6.35
N ARG A 412 15.59 5.09 -6.41
CA ARG A 412 16.61 5.76 -7.21
C ARG A 412 16.25 5.81 -8.70
N ARG A 413 15.75 4.70 -9.25
CA ARG A 413 15.30 4.64 -10.64
C ARG A 413 14.13 5.59 -10.91
N SER A 414 13.18 5.67 -9.97
CA SER A 414 12.06 6.61 -10.05
C SER A 414 12.52 8.07 -9.99
N GLU A 415 13.47 8.39 -9.11
CA GLU A 415 14.06 9.74 -9.00
C GLU A 415 14.81 10.14 -10.28
N GLU A 416 15.62 9.24 -10.83
CA GLU A 416 16.36 9.46 -12.07
C GLU A 416 15.42 9.73 -13.26
N LEU A 417 14.32 8.97 -13.38
CA LEU A 417 13.30 9.21 -14.40
C LEU A 417 12.58 10.54 -14.20
N LEU A 418 12.32 10.94 -12.95
CA LEU A 418 11.68 12.23 -12.65
C LEU A 418 12.58 13.41 -13.08
N TYR A 419 13.88 13.32 -12.82
CA TYR A 419 14.87 14.33 -13.24
C TYR A 419 15.08 14.38 -14.76
N GLN A 420 14.70 13.34 -15.52
CA GLN A 420 14.70 13.39 -16.99
C GLN A 420 13.52 14.18 -17.55
N VAL A 421 12.43 14.33 -16.79
CA VAL A 421 11.19 14.97 -17.25
C VAL A 421 11.00 16.37 -16.66
N LEU A 422 11.51 16.62 -15.45
CA LEU A 422 11.32 17.86 -14.71
C LEU A 422 12.66 18.43 -14.23
N PRO A 423 12.78 19.78 -14.16
CA PRO A 423 13.89 20.44 -13.47
C PRO A 423 14.07 19.92 -12.04
N ARG A 424 15.33 19.81 -11.60
CA ARG A 424 15.66 19.33 -10.23
C ARG A 424 14.91 20.06 -9.11
N PRO A 425 14.77 21.40 -9.12
CA PRO A 425 14.06 22.11 -8.05
C PRO A 425 12.57 21.74 -7.98
N VAL A 426 11.92 21.59 -9.14
CA VAL A 426 10.49 21.23 -9.25
C VAL A 426 10.26 19.77 -8.87
N ALA A 427 11.15 18.86 -9.33
CA ALA A 427 11.10 17.45 -8.96
C ALA A 427 11.25 17.26 -7.45
N GLN A 428 12.14 18.02 -6.79
CA GLN A 428 12.33 17.95 -5.34
C GLN A 428 11.10 18.43 -4.56
N GLN A 429 10.48 19.55 -4.98
CA GLN A 429 9.25 20.04 -4.34
C GLN A 429 8.08 19.05 -4.49
N LEU A 430 7.93 18.44 -5.68
CA LEU A 430 6.92 17.41 -5.90
C LEU A 430 7.18 16.14 -5.07
N MET A 431 8.45 15.73 -4.93
CA MET A 431 8.81 14.60 -4.07
C MET A 431 8.60 14.88 -2.58
N ALA A 432 8.68 16.14 -2.16
CA ALA A 432 8.35 16.57 -0.80
C ALA A 432 6.82 16.66 -0.56
N GLY A 433 6.01 16.58 -1.62
CA GLY A 433 4.55 16.74 -1.56
C GLY A 433 4.09 18.20 -1.52
N ASP A 434 4.99 19.14 -1.81
CA ASP A 434 4.69 20.57 -1.82
C ASP A 434 3.97 20.96 -3.12
N MET A 435 3.09 21.97 -3.03
CA MET A 435 2.50 22.56 -4.23
C MET A 435 3.53 23.41 -4.96
N VAL A 436 3.82 23.10 -6.22
CA VAL A 436 4.69 23.90 -7.08
C VAL A 436 3.96 25.19 -7.45
N GLN A 437 4.42 26.31 -6.90
CA GLN A 437 3.86 27.62 -7.23
C GLN A 437 4.48 28.15 -8.54
N PRO A 438 3.71 28.82 -9.40
CA PRO A 438 4.25 29.48 -10.59
C PRO A 438 5.19 30.63 -10.16
N GLU A 439 6.43 30.58 -10.63
CA GLU A 439 7.46 31.58 -10.33
C GLU A 439 7.68 32.50 -11.55
N GLN A 440 7.80 33.81 -11.29
CA GLN A 440 8.14 34.80 -12.31
C GLN A 440 9.64 35.07 -12.32
N PHE A 441 10.24 35.09 -13.50
CA PHE A 441 11.66 35.36 -13.70
C PHE A 441 11.82 36.66 -14.49
N GLU A 442 12.53 37.64 -13.93
CA GLU A 442 12.71 38.97 -14.53
C GLU A 442 13.88 39.00 -15.51
N CYS A 443 14.94 38.23 -15.23
CA CYS A 443 16.20 38.22 -15.98
C CYS A 443 16.30 36.93 -16.80
N VAL A 444 15.65 36.90 -17.97
CA VAL A 444 15.59 35.72 -18.84
C VAL A 444 15.87 36.10 -20.29
N THR A 445 16.67 35.27 -20.96
CA THR A 445 16.84 35.33 -22.41
C THR A 445 16.38 34.02 -23.04
N VAL A 446 15.51 34.14 -24.04
CA VAL A 446 14.95 33.03 -24.81
C VAL A 446 15.59 33.00 -26.18
N TYR A 447 16.09 31.83 -26.55
CA TYR A 447 16.56 31.47 -27.89
C TYR A 447 15.48 30.65 -28.59
N PHE A 448 15.20 30.99 -29.83
CA PHE A 448 14.39 30.17 -30.73
C PHE A 448 15.08 30.07 -32.09
N SER A 449 15.02 28.89 -32.70
CA SER A 449 15.52 28.73 -34.07
C SER A 449 14.63 27.85 -34.91
N ASP A 450 14.42 28.23 -36.17
CA ASP A 450 13.70 27.48 -37.19
C ASP A 450 14.61 27.10 -38.37
N ILE A 451 14.25 26.02 -39.07
CA ILE A 451 14.99 25.58 -40.26
C ILE A 451 14.42 26.30 -41.48
N VAL A 452 15.26 27.05 -42.19
CA VAL A 452 14.83 27.81 -43.37
C VAL A 452 14.47 26.86 -44.50
N GLY A 453 13.20 26.91 -44.95
CA GLY A 453 12.71 26.05 -46.02
C GLY A 453 12.36 24.62 -45.59
N PHE A 454 12.15 24.39 -44.29
CA PHE A 454 11.81 23.07 -43.73
C PHE A 454 10.64 22.39 -44.47
N THR A 455 9.55 23.11 -44.71
CA THR A 455 8.36 22.56 -45.41
C THR A 455 8.70 22.01 -46.80
N SER A 456 9.55 22.72 -47.56
CA SER A 456 10.00 22.29 -48.89
C SER A 456 10.95 21.10 -48.81
N LEU A 457 11.77 21.03 -47.76
CA LEU A 457 12.70 19.94 -47.52
C LEU A 457 11.94 18.65 -47.15
N CYS A 458 10.90 18.77 -46.32
CA CYS A 458 10.00 17.68 -45.96
C CYS A 458 9.18 17.16 -47.14
N ALA A 459 8.70 18.05 -48.02
CA ALA A 459 7.92 17.66 -49.21
C ALA A 459 8.73 16.81 -50.22
N GLN A 460 10.07 16.90 -50.17
CA GLN A 460 10.98 16.20 -51.08
C GLN A 460 11.71 15.02 -50.43
N SER A 461 11.39 14.67 -49.19
CA SER A 461 12.09 13.66 -48.39
C SER A 461 11.09 12.67 -47.81
N SER A 462 11.48 11.41 -47.65
CA SER A 462 10.63 10.44 -46.97
C SER A 462 10.51 10.77 -45.47
N PRO A 463 9.41 10.39 -44.79
CA PRO A 463 9.23 10.63 -43.37
C PRO A 463 10.39 10.12 -42.50
N MET A 464 10.98 8.97 -42.84
CA MET A 464 12.12 8.43 -42.09
C MET A 464 13.41 9.25 -42.28
N GLN A 465 13.62 9.81 -43.48
CA GLN A 465 14.77 10.69 -43.76
C GLN A 465 14.66 12.02 -43.01
N VAL A 466 13.45 12.58 -42.88
CA VAL A 466 13.19 13.79 -42.08
C VAL A 466 13.46 13.53 -40.60
N VAL A 467 12.98 12.40 -40.06
CA VAL A 467 13.22 12.03 -38.65
C VAL A 467 14.71 11.86 -38.36
N ASN A 468 15.46 11.18 -39.24
CA ASN A 468 16.90 11.01 -39.07
C ASN A 468 17.65 12.35 -39.14
N LEU A 469 17.28 13.22 -40.09
CA LEU A 469 17.84 14.57 -40.18
C LEU A 469 17.63 15.38 -38.89
N LEU A 470 16.39 15.41 -38.38
CA LEU A 470 16.08 16.14 -37.14
C LEU A 470 16.81 15.55 -35.94
N ASN A 471 16.89 14.23 -35.82
CA ASN A 471 17.64 13.58 -34.74
C ASN A 471 19.13 13.93 -34.80
N ASP A 472 19.76 13.88 -35.98
CA ASP A 472 21.19 14.19 -36.15
C ASP A 472 21.49 15.67 -35.85
N LEU A 473 20.62 16.56 -36.33
CA LEU A 473 20.73 18.01 -36.10
C LEU A 473 20.57 18.34 -34.61
N TYR A 474 19.50 17.88 -33.98
CA TYR A 474 19.24 18.17 -32.58
C TYR A 474 20.20 17.45 -31.64
N SER A 475 20.72 16.26 -31.99
CA SER A 475 21.82 15.64 -31.25
C SER A 475 23.12 16.45 -31.33
N THR A 476 23.30 17.22 -32.40
CA THR A 476 24.42 18.16 -32.52
C THR A 476 24.18 19.38 -31.65
N PHE A 477 22.96 19.93 -31.63
CA PHE A 477 22.62 21.06 -30.76
C PHE A 477 22.69 20.68 -29.28
N ASP A 478 22.16 19.51 -28.92
CA ASP A 478 22.17 18.97 -27.55
C ASP A 478 23.60 18.80 -27.01
N ARG A 479 24.57 18.49 -27.88
CA ARG A 479 26.00 18.47 -27.53
C ARG A 479 26.57 19.86 -27.29
N VAL A 480 26.16 20.85 -28.09
CA VAL A 480 26.64 22.23 -27.97
C VAL A 480 26.07 22.90 -26.71
N ILE A 481 24.78 22.73 -26.42
CA ILE A 481 24.15 23.37 -25.24
C ILE A 481 24.72 22.85 -23.92
N GLY A 482 25.26 21.62 -23.87
CA GLY A 482 25.86 21.05 -22.67
C GLY A 482 27.08 21.81 -22.14
N ALA A 483 27.66 22.72 -22.93
CA ALA A 483 28.78 23.58 -22.53
C ALA A 483 28.35 24.96 -21.99
N TYR A 484 27.06 25.27 -22.02
CA TYR A 484 26.52 26.59 -21.64
C TYR A 484 25.48 26.45 -20.52
N ASP A 485 25.31 27.52 -19.74
CA ASP A 485 24.29 27.59 -18.68
C ASP A 485 22.91 27.93 -19.29
N VAL A 486 22.31 26.91 -19.89
CA VAL A 486 21.06 27.01 -20.63
C VAL A 486 20.16 25.79 -20.39
N TYR A 487 18.86 26.02 -20.35
CA TYR A 487 17.81 25.02 -20.20
C TYR A 487 17.07 24.79 -21.52
N LYS A 488 17.06 23.55 -21.98
CA LYS A 488 16.30 23.13 -23.17
C LYS A 488 14.81 23.07 -22.82
N VAL A 489 14.00 23.81 -23.57
CA VAL A 489 12.55 23.71 -23.48
C VAL A 489 12.05 22.72 -24.52
N GLU A 490 10.92 22.06 -24.26
CA GLU A 490 10.37 21.06 -25.18
C GLU A 490 10.14 21.67 -26.58
N THR A 491 10.71 21.01 -27.59
CA THR A 491 10.77 21.47 -28.98
C THR A 491 9.59 20.91 -29.80
N ILE A 492 8.95 21.73 -30.62
CA ILE A 492 7.83 21.33 -31.48
C ILE A 492 8.23 21.52 -32.96
N GLY A 493 8.31 20.43 -33.72
CA GLY A 493 8.61 20.46 -35.15
C GLY A 493 10.07 20.82 -35.48
N ASP A 494 10.27 21.82 -36.33
CA ASP A 494 11.58 22.36 -36.75
C ASP A 494 12.08 23.50 -35.86
N ALA A 495 11.34 23.82 -34.80
CA ALA A 495 11.71 24.85 -33.85
C ALA A 495 12.51 24.28 -32.67
N TYR A 496 13.72 24.82 -32.45
CA TYR A 496 14.55 24.53 -31.28
C TYR A 496 14.52 25.69 -30.30
N MET A 497 14.13 25.44 -29.05
CA MET A 497 13.94 26.47 -28.04
C MET A 497 14.79 26.21 -26.79
N VAL A 498 15.52 27.23 -26.37
CA VAL A 498 16.46 27.18 -25.25
C VAL A 498 16.35 28.47 -24.46
N VAL A 499 16.50 28.40 -23.14
CA VAL A 499 16.34 29.55 -22.24
C VAL A 499 17.52 29.61 -21.28
N SER A 500 18.00 30.82 -20.95
CA SER A 500 18.97 31.03 -19.88
C SER A 500 18.38 31.97 -18.83
N GLY A 501 18.75 31.79 -17.57
CA GLY A 501 18.12 32.43 -16.41
C GLY A 501 16.92 31.65 -15.83
N LEU A 502 16.66 30.45 -16.34
CA LEU A 502 15.63 29.50 -15.91
C LEU A 502 16.21 28.07 -16.01
N PRO A 503 15.90 27.13 -15.10
CA PRO A 503 15.16 27.29 -13.84
C PRO A 503 15.99 27.95 -12.72
N GLU A 504 17.30 28.00 -12.87
CA GLU A 504 18.22 28.67 -11.93
C GLU A 504 18.52 30.09 -12.41
N ARG A 505 18.46 31.06 -11.50
CA ARG A 505 18.75 32.47 -11.79
C ARG A 505 20.25 32.67 -11.90
N ASN A 506 20.73 33.17 -13.03
CA ASN A 506 22.15 33.43 -13.27
C ASN A 506 22.52 34.93 -13.38
N GLY A 507 21.63 35.81 -12.92
CA GLY A 507 21.80 37.27 -12.97
C GLY A 507 21.90 37.78 -14.42
N ASP A 508 22.71 38.81 -14.68
CA ASP A 508 22.87 39.40 -16.02
C ASP A 508 23.61 38.52 -17.04
N ASN A 509 23.95 37.28 -16.68
CA ASN A 509 24.69 36.37 -17.55
C ASN A 509 23.78 35.70 -18.61
N HIS A 510 22.45 35.67 -18.42
CA HIS A 510 21.51 34.98 -19.32
C HIS A 510 21.68 35.36 -20.80
N ALA A 511 21.84 36.66 -21.10
CA ALA A 511 21.97 37.14 -22.46
C ALA A 511 23.33 36.76 -23.07
N ARG A 512 24.37 36.75 -22.25
CA ARG A 512 25.73 36.35 -22.65
C ARG A 512 25.79 34.88 -23.01
N GLU A 513 25.21 34.02 -22.18
CA GLU A 513 25.21 32.57 -22.39
C GLU A 513 24.44 32.18 -23.66
N ILE A 514 23.24 32.75 -23.86
CA ILE A 514 22.46 32.52 -25.08
C ILE A 514 23.18 33.05 -26.32
N SER A 515 23.80 34.22 -26.26
CA SER A 515 24.51 34.79 -27.40
C SER A 515 25.72 33.93 -27.81
N ARG A 516 26.48 33.43 -26.83
CA ARG A 516 27.62 32.53 -27.09
C ARG A 516 27.18 31.18 -27.62
N MET A 517 26.13 30.61 -27.04
CA MET A 517 25.52 29.37 -27.52
C MET A 517 25.01 29.52 -28.96
N ALA A 518 24.34 30.62 -29.29
CA ALA A 518 23.83 30.88 -30.64
C ALA A 518 24.95 30.92 -31.69
N LEU A 519 26.09 31.55 -31.38
CA LEU A 519 27.27 31.55 -32.26
C LEU A 519 27.84 30.14 -32.45
N ALA A 520 27.95 29.37 -31.36
CA ALA A 520 28.44 27.99 -31.43
C ALA A 520 27.50 27.06 -32.23
N ILE A 521 26.18 27.27 -32.11
CA ILE A 521 25.19 26.55 -32.93
C ILE A 521 25.35 26.92 -34.41
N LEU A 522 25.53 28.21 -34.76
CA LEU A 522 25.76 28.62 -36.15
C LEU A 522 27.01 27.98 -36.75
N GLU A 523 28.10 27.93 -35.99
CA GLU A 523 29.35 27.27 -36.41
C GLU A 523 29.14 25.77 -36.62
N ALA A 524 28.43 25.11 -35.69
CA ALA A 524 28.10 23.68 -35.81
C ALA A 524 27.23 23.39 -37.05
N VAL A 525 26.25 24.24 -37.35
CA VAL A 525 25.37 24.11 -38.53
C VAL A 525 26.16 24.26 -39.83
N GLN A 526 27.19 25.13 -39.88
CA GLN A 526 28.02 25.28 -41.08
C GLN A 526 28.79 24.00 -41.43
N SER A 527 29.18 23.22 -40.41
CA SER A 527 29.86 21.94 -40.58
C SER A 527 28.91 20.74 -40.76
N PHE A 528 27.60 20.95 -40.62
CA PHE A 528 26.60 19.89 -40.67
C PHE A 528 26.19 19.57 -42.11
N SER A 529 26.28 18.29 -42.50
CA SER A 529 25.87 17.80 -43.82
C SER A 529 24.66 16.89 -43.73
N ILE A 530 23.72 17.06 -44.65
CA ILE A 530 22.49 16.26 -44.71
C ILE A 530 22.79 14.93 -45.40
N GLN A 531 22.72 13.81 -44.67
CA GLN A 531 23.09 12.48 -45.19
C GLN A 531 22.39 12.10 -46.52
N HIS A 532 21.12 12.48 -46.69
CA HIS A 532 20.33 12.13 -47.88
C HIS A 532 20.37 13.20 -49.00
N LYS A 533 20.99 14.36 -48.75
CA LYS A 533 21.17 15.47 -49.71
C LYS A 533 22.49 16.21 -49.39
N PRO A 534 23.65 15.63 -49.71
CA PRO A 534 24.96 16.19 -49.34
C PRO A 534 25.24 17.57 -49.98
N ASP A 535 24.61 17.87 -51.12
CA ASP A 535 24.77 19.15 -51.83
C ASP A 535 23.89 20.28 -51.26
N ALA A 536 22.98 19.98 -50.33
CA ALA A 536 22.11 20.96 -49.71
C ALA A 536 22.70 21.46 -48.39
N GLN A 537 23.03 22.75 -48.33
CA GLN A 537 23.48 23.38 -47.09
C GLN A 537 22.27 23.74 -46.20
N LEU A 538 22.24 23.20 -44.99
CA LEU A 538 21.22 23.53 -43.99
C LEU A 538 21.39 24.98 -43.54
N LYS A 539 20.29 25.74 -43.53
CA LYS A 539 20.25 27.11 -43.01
C LYS A 539 19.29 27.15 -41.84
N VAL A 540 19.77 27.68 -40.72
CA VAL A 540 19.00 27.88 -39.51
C VAL A 540 18.83 29.38 -39.32
N ARG A 541 17.61 29.81 -39.03
CA ARG A 541 17.31 31.17 -38.60
C ARG A 541 17.24 31.16 -37.08
N ILE A 542 17.90 32.12 -36.46
CA ILE A 542 17.98 32.24 -35.01
C ILE A 542 17.34 33.56 -34.61
N GLY A 543 16.47 33.52 -33.61
CA GLY A 543 15.98 34.68 -32.90
C GLY A 543 16.30 34.57 -31.41
N ILE A 544 16.64 35.72 -30.84
CA ILE A 544 16.95 35.87 -29.41
C ILE A 544 16.05 36.98 -28.89
N HIS A 545 15.31 36.68 -27.82
CA HIS A 545 14.50 37.65 -27.10
C HIS A 545 15.00 37.73 -25.67
N SER A 546 15.33 38.93 -25.19
CA SER A 546 15.68 39.17 -23.79
C SER A 546 14.71 40.20 -23.26
N ASP A 547 13.89 39.83 -22.29
CA ASP A 547 13.05 40.81 -21.62
C ASP A 547 13.96 41.69 -20.76
N GLY A 548 14.07 42.96 -21.17
CA GLY A 548 14.64 44.04 -20.38
C GLY A 548 13.57 45.12 -20.29
N ASP A 549 13.24 45.50 -19.07
CA ASP A 549 12.27 46.55 -18.81
C ASP A 549 12.60 47.83 -19.58
N LYS A 550 11.53 48.49 -20.05
CA LYS A 550 11.55 49.81 -20.66
C LYS A 550 12.31 50.79 -19.76
N PHE A 551 13.47 51.25 -20.19
CA PHE A 551 13.97 52.56 -19.76
C PHE A 551 13.14 53.64 -20.48
N LEU A 552 12.15 54.18 -19.76
CA LEU A 552 11.67 55.54 -19.98
C LEU A 552 12.72 56.49 -19.37
N SER A 553 13.47 57.20 -20.22
CA SER A 553 14.00 58.54 -19.93
C SER A 553 14.61 59.16 -21.18
N ASP A 554 13.92 60.20 -21.64
CA ASP A 554 14.19 61.26 -22.63
C ASP A 554 14.49 60.91 -24.10
#